data_AF-A0A1G3XW44-F1
#
_entry.id   AF-A0A1G3XW44-F1
#
_cell.length_a   1.000
_cell.length_b   1.000
_cell.length_c   1.000
_cell.angle_alpha   90.00
_cell.angle_beta   90.00
_cell.angle_gamma   90.00
#
_symmetry.space_group_name_H-M   'P 1'
#
loop_
_entity.id
_entity.type
_entity.pdbx_description
1 polymer ?
#
loop_
_entity_poly.entity_id
_entity_poly.type
_entity_poly.pdbx_seq_one_letter_code
_entity_poly.pdbx_strand_id
1 'polypeptide(L)'
;MEDINQVYKELLNREFDSLERERRKQYEHLFNELAQQRMVHEGIHIEKAMELEIHFMRRFADYAISQFKSMMNSPEANIDLIEKTFRDGINLFFSKSLQRMIAIIMNVRSSVKEDYPLGHLEKLRSEAFQELESVKSSIRDN
;
A
#
# COMPACT_ATOMS: atom_id res chain seq x y z
N MET A 1 -6.68 1.15 -30.54
CA MET A 1 -7.03 0.78 -29.15
C MET A 1 -5.84 1.15 -28.30
N GLU A 2 -6.01 2.01 -27.30
CA GLU A 2 -5.02 2.11 -26.22
C GLU A 2 -4.91 0.75 -25.55
N ASP A 3 -3.68 0.33 -25.20
CA ASP A 3 -3.49 -0.88 -24.42
C ASP A 3 -4.15 -0.66 -23.06
N ILE A 4 -5.27 -1.35 -22.84
CA ILE A 4 -6.08 -1.20 -21.64
C ILE A 4 -5.25 -1.44 -20.36
N ASN A 5 -4.22 -2.29 -20.45
CA ASN A 5 -3.23 -2.52 -19.40
C ASN A 5 -2.37 -1.28 -19.10
N GLN A 6 -1.97 -0.54 -20.13
CA GLN A 6 -1.19 0.69 -19.96
C GLN A 6 -1.99 1.74 -19.20
N VAL A 7 -3.28 1.89 -19.51
CA VAL A 7 -4.20 2.77 -18.77
C VAL A 7 -4.26 2.39 -17.28
N TYR A 8 -4.28 1.10 -16.97
CA TYR A 8 -4.34 0.62 -15.57
C TYR A 8 -3.06 0.90 -14.80
N LYS A 9 -1.90 0.64 -15.41
CA LYS A 9 -0.61 0.97 -14.83
C LYS A 9 -0.50 2.47 -14.57
N GLU A 10 -0.98 3.31 -15.48
CA GLU A 10 -0.98 4.76 -15.30
C GLU A 10 -1.84 5.20 -14.13
N LEU A 11 -3.04 4.62 -13.96
CA LEU A 11 -3.91 4.94 -12.81
C LEU A 11 -3.25 4.58 -11.48
N LEU A 12 -2.69 3.37 -11.39
CA LEU A 12 -1.96 2.94 -10.19
C LEU A 12 -0.74 3.80 -9.91
N ASN A 13 0.03 4.17 -10.94
CA ASN A 13 1.19 5.04 -10.79
C ASN A 13 0.80 6.45 -10.31
N ARG A 14 -0.29 7.02 -10.84
CA ARG A 14 -0.79 8.34 -10.41
C ARG A 14 -1.22 8.32 -8.95
N GLU A 15 -1.94 7.29 -8.53
CA GLU A 15 -2.34 7.15 -7.13
C GLU A 15 -1.12 6.93 -6.22
N PHE A 16 -0.19 6.07 -6.67
CA PHE A 16 1.09 5.85 -5.99
C PHE A 16 1.81 7.18 -5.73
N ASP A 17 2.00 8.01 -6.76
CA ASP A 17 2.69 9.30 -6.65
C ASP A 17 1.93 10.32 -5.79
N SER A 18 0.59 10.27 -5.81
CA SER A 18 -0.26 11.09 -4.95
C SER A 18 -0.03 10.74 -3.47
N LEU A 19 -0.16 9.45 -3.13
CA LEU A 19 0.02 8.96 -1.77
C LEU A 19 1.45 9.12 -1.27
N GLU A 20 2.47 8.95 -2.11
CA GLU A 20 3.86 9.21 -1.72
C GLU A 20 4.09 10.67 -1.32
N ARG A 21 3.51 11.63 -2.06
CA ARG A 21 3.63 13.06 -1.72
C ARG A 21 2.92 13.40 -0.42
N GLU A 22 1.72 12.86 -0.21
CA GLU A 22 0.97 13.03 1.03
C GLU A 22 1.71 12.38 2.21
N ARG A 23 2.18 11.15 2.03
CA ARG A 23 2.91 10.40 3.06
C ARG A 23 4.18 11.12 3.52
N ARG A 24 4.96 11.70 2.61
CA ARG A 24 6.15 12.50 2.97
C ARG A 24 5.81 13.66 3.89
N LYS A 25 4.74 14.40 3.59
CA LYS A 25 4.27 15.52 4.43
C LYS A 25 3.82 15.05 5.80
N GLN A 26 3.07 13.93 5.86
CA GLN A 26 2.60 13.40 7.14
C GLN A 26 3.75 12.85 8.00
N TYR A 27 4.78 12.24 7.41
CA TYR A 27 5.98 11.86 8.14
C TYR A 27 6.74 13.06 8.70
N GLU A 28 6.96 14.09 7.87
CA GLU A 28 7.62 15.31 8.31
C GLU A 28 6.87 15.95 9.49
N HIS A 29 5.54 16.03 9.38
CA HIS A 29 4.69 16.54 10.45
C HIS A 29 4.79 15.67 11.72
N LEU A 30 4.64 14.34 11.59
CA LEU A 30 4.71 13.40 12.71
C LEU A 30 6.03 13.53 13.49
N PHE A 31 7.16 13.50 12.80
CA PHE A 31 8.46 13.56 13.47
C PHE A 31 8.74 14.93 14.08
N ASN A 32 8.24 16.01 13.46
CA ASN A 32 8.30 17.35 14.06
C ASN A 32 7.47 17.43 15.35
N GLU A 33 6.27 16.86 15.38
CA GLU A 33 5.42 16.82 16.58
C GLU A 33 6.07 16.00 17.71
N LEU A 34 6.60 14.82 17.40
CA LEU A 34 7.29 13.98 18.38
C LEU A 34 8.51 14.70 18.98
N ALA A 35 9.26 15.44 18.16
CA ALA A 35 10.38 16.25 18.63
C ALA A 35 9.90 17.40 19.55
N GLN A 36 8.83 18.12 19.18
CA GLN A 36 8.27 19.21 19.98
C GLN A 36 7.75 18.73 21.34
N GLN A 37 7.13 17.55 21.38
CA GLN A 37 6.63 16.91 22.60
C GLN A 37 7.74 16.29 23.47
N ARG A 38 9.02 16.40 23.05
CA ARG A 38 10.19 15.75 23.68
C ARG A 38 10.01 14.23 23.79
N MET A 39 9.21 13.64 22.92
CA MET A 39 8.96 12.21 22.88
C MET A 39 10.10 11.54 22.12
N VAL A 40 11.16 11.20 22.85
CA VAL A 40 12.38 10.56 22.30
C VAL A 40 12.39 9.04 22.45
N HIS A 41 11.31 8.44 22.97
CA HIS A 41 11.26 6.98 23.11
C HIS A 41 11.10 6.30 21.75
N GLU A 42 12.14 5.56 21.36
CA GLU A 42 12.26 4.84 20.09
C GLU A 42 11.02 4.00 19.72
N GLY A 43 10.39 3.36 20.72
CA GLY A 43 9.18 2.56 20.49
C GLY A 43 8.02 3.37 19.91
N ILE A 44 7.86 4.62 20.32
CA ILE A 44 6.73 5.48 19.91
C ILE A 44 6.92 5.96 18.47
N HIS A 45 8.16 6.29 18.07
CA HIS A 45 8.48 6.66 16.68
C HIS A 45 8.15 5.51 15.72
N ILE A 46 8.53 4.29 16.09
CA ILE A 46 8.26 3.10 15.29
C ILE A 46 6.77 2.79 15.22
N GLU A 47 6.05 2.86 16.34
CA GLU A 47 4.60 2.62 16.40
C GLU A 47 3.83 3.64 15.55
N LYS A 48 4.13 4.94 15.68
CA LYS A 48 3.47 5.99 14.90
C LYS A 48 3.80 5.93 13.41
N ALA A 49 5.05 5.60 13.05
CA ALA A 49 5.40 5.34 11.66
C ALA A 49 4.65 4.13 11.10
N MET A 50 4.50 3.06 11.88
CA MET A 50 3.75 1.87 11.48
C MET A 50 2.26 2.18 11.27
N GLU A 51 1.63 2.91 12.19
CA GLU A 51 0.24 3.39 12.03
C GLU A 51 0.06 4.14 10.70
N LEU A 52 1.04 4.99 10.35
CA LEU A 52 1.03 5.76 9.11
C LEU A 52 1.16 4.86 7.87
N GLU A 53 2.08 3.90 7.87
CA GLU A 53 2.22 2.96 6.74
C GLU A 53 0.99 2.07 6.58
N ILE A 54 0.39 1.60 7.67
CA ILE A 54 -0.87 0.86 7.66
C ILE A 54 -1.97 1.70 7.01
N HIS A 55 -2.10 2.98 7.39
CA HIS A 55 -3.09 3.90 6.82
C HIS A 55 -2.91 4.04 5.30
N PHE A 56 -1.69 4.32 4.85
CA PHE A 56 -1.41 4.51 3.42
C PHE A 56 -1.55 3.22 2.62
N MET A 57 -1.17 2.08 3.20
CA MET A 57 -1.31 0.78 2.55
C MET A 57 -2.79 0.41 2.35
N ARG A 58 -3.64 0.67 3.36
CA ARG A 58 -5.10 0.49 3.22
C ARG A 58 -5.66 1.38 2.12
N ARG A 59 -5.33 2.67 2.11
CA ARG A 59 -5.82 3.60 1.08
C ARG A 59 -5.44 3.16 -0.33
N PHE A 60 -4.19 2.73 -0.53
CA PHE A 60 -3.76 2.23 -1.83
C PHE A 60 -4.49 0.94 -2.23
N ALA A 61 -4.65 -0.01 -1.28
CA ALA A 61 -5.38 -1.24 -1.52
C ALA A 61 -6.85 -0.99 -1.87
N ASP A 62 -7.54 -0.15 -1.11
CA ASP A 62 -8.95 0.22 -1.35
C ASP A 62 -9.12 0.87 -2.72
N TYR A 63 -8.20 1.76 -3.10
CA TYR A 63 -8.18 2.37 -4.43
C TYR A 63 -7.98 1.31 -5.52
N ALA A 64 -6.95 0.47 -5.38
CA ALA A 64 -6.65 -0.60 -6.33
C ALA A 64 -7.86 -1.53 -6.54
N ILE A 65 -8.51 -1.94 -5.46
CA ILE A 65 -9.71 -2.79 -5.50
C ILE A 65 -10.90 -2.06 -6.14
N SER A 66 -11.11 -0.78 -5.82
CA SER A 66 -12.18 0.03 -6.42
C SER A 66 -12.00 0.16 -7.94
N GLN A 67 -10.78 0.44 -8.38
CA GLN A 67 -10.45 0.50 -9.82
C GLN A 67 -10.63 -0.87 -10.48
N PHE A 68 -10.16 -1.96 -9.84
CA PHE A 68 -10.38 -3.31 -10.31
C PHE A 68 -11.86 -3.60 -10.53
N LYS A 69 -12.72 -3.37 -9.52
CA LYS A 69 -14.18 -3.54 -9.61
C LYS A 69 -14.79 -2.75 -10.77
N SER A 70 -14.37 -1.50 -10.96
CA SER A 70 -14.86 -0.65 -12.05
C SER A 70 -14.49 -1.19 -13.43
N MET A 71 -13.30 -1.77 -13.57
CA MET A 71 -12.74 -2.21 -14.85
C MET A 71 -13.24 -3.59 -15.29
N MET A 72 -13.60 -4.44 -14.33
CA MET A 72 -14.13 -5.77 -14.59
C MET A 72 -15.47 -5.77 -15.34
N ASN A 73 -16.15 -4.62 -15.41
CA ASN A 73 -17.37 -4.44 -16.21
C ASN A 73 -17.10 -4.15 -17.70
N SER A 74 -15.84 -4.15 -18.15
CA SER A 74 -15.48 -3.89 -19.54
C SER A 74 -15.56 -5.18 -20.39
N PRO A 75 -16.33 -5.20 -21.50
CA PRO A 75 -16.52 -6.39 -22.33
C PRO A 75 -15.25 -6.88 -23.06
N GLU A 76 -14.19 -6.08 -23.10
CA GLU A 76 -12.92 -6.37 -23.79
C GLU A 76 -11.76 -6.67 -22.81
N ALA A 77 -12.05 -6.73 -21.51
CA ALA A 77 -11.05 -6.88 -20.46
C ALA A 77 -10.48 -8.31 -20.38
N ASN A 78 -9.15 -8.44 -20.47
CA ASN A 78 -8.45 -9.65 -20.01
C ASN A 78 -8.34 -9.64 -18.49
N ILE A 79 -9.37 -10.18 -17.82
CA ILE A 79 -9.53 -10.20 -16.36
C ILE A 79 -8.27 -10.68 -15.62
N ASP A 80 -7.65 -11.78 -16.06
CA ASP A 80 -6.46 -12.34 -15.39
C ASP A 80 -5.26 -11.39 -15.48
N LEU A 81 -5.10 -10.71 -16.62
CA LEU A 81 -4.05 -9.71 -16.81
C LEU A 81 -4.30 -8.45 -15.95
N ILE A 82 -5.57 -8.04 -15.82
CA ILE A 82 -5.98 -6.91 -14.98
C ILE A 82 -5.65 -7.23 -13.52
N GLU A 83 -6.10 -8.37 -13.04
CA GLU A 83 -5.84 -8.82 -11.68
C GLU A 83 -4.34 -8.86 -11.38
N LYS A 84 -3.54 -9.44 -12.28
CA LYS A 84 -2.08 -9.46 -12.15
C LYS A 84 -1.51 -8.05 -12.00
N THR A 85 -1.98 -7.09 -12.79
CA THR A 85 -1.50 -5.70 -12.76
C THR A 85 -1.81 -5.02 -11.42
N PHE A 86 -3.00 -5.25 -10.86
CA PHE A 86 -3.35 -4.73 -9.53
C PHE A 86 -2.57 -5.41 -8.40
N ARG A 87 -2.38 -6.74 -8.48
CA ARG A 87 -1.52 -7.47 -7.53
C ARG A 87 -0.08 -6.96 -7.57
N ASP A 88 0.46 -6.70 -8.75
CA ASP A 88 1.80 -6.12 -8.92
C ASP A 88 1.90 -4.72 -8.30
N GLY A 89 0.88 -3.87 -8.51
CA GLY A 89 0.81 -2.55 -7.89
C GLY A 89 0.78 -2.60 -6.36
N ILE A 90 -0.06 -3.47 -5.79
CA ILE A 90 -0.17 -3.69 -4.34
C ILE A 90 1.16 -4.21 -3.77
N ASN A 91 1.80 -5.18 -4.46
CA ASN A 91 3.11 -5.69 -4.07
C ASN A 91 4.19 -4.60 -4.08
N LEU A 92 4.22 -3.76 -5.12
CA LEU A 92 5.17 -2.67 -5.22
C LEU A 92 5.00 -1.66 -4.07
N PHE A 93 3.76 -1.28 -3.77
CA PHE A 93 3.46 -0.38 -2.65
C PHE A 93 3.88 -1.00 -1.32
N PHE A 94 3.50 -2.26 -1.09
CA PHE A 94 3.91 -3.04 0.08
C PHE A 94 5.43 -3.07 0.27
N SER A 95 6.19 -3.46 -0.76
CA SER A 95 7.65 -3.57 -0.65
C SER A 95 8.30 -2.24 -0.29
N LYS A 96 7.80 -1.13 -0.83
CA LYS A 96 8.30 0.20 -0.49
C LYS A 96 7.93 0.62 0.94
N SER A 97 6.72 0.29 1.40
CA SER A 97 6.29 0.55 2.79
C SER A 97 7.12 -0.27 3.79
N LEU A 98 7.38 -1.54 3.48
CA LEU A 98 8.25 -2.39 4.29
C LEU A 98 9.68 -1.84 4.35
N GLN A 99 10.27 -1.48 3.20
CA GLN A 99 11.61 -0.88 3.13
C GLN A 99 11.72 0.40 3.96
N ARG A 100 10.69 1.27 3.91
CA ARG A 100 10.65 2.49 4.74
C ARG A 100 10.60 2.16 6.23
N MET A 101 9.74 1.22 6.63
CA MET A 101 9.68 0.83 8.05
C MET A 101 10.99 0.24 8.55
N ILE A 102 11.64 -0.60 7.74
CA ILE A 102 12.97 -1.13 8.08
C ILE A 102 13.96 0.02 8.25
N ALA A 103 13.99 0.99 7.34
CA ALA A 103 14.87 2.15 7.45
C ALA A 103 14.59 3.01 8.70
N ILE A 104 13.31 3.25 9.03
CA ILE A 104 12.92 3.95 10.26
C ILE A 104 13.37 3.18 11.49
N ILE A 105 13.13 1.87 11.55
CA ILE A 105 13.57 1.02 12.66
C ILE A 105 15.08 1.05 12.79
N MET A 106 15.85 0.94 11.69
CA MET A 106 17.32 1.01 11.72
C MET A 106 17.84 2.36 12.22
N ASN A 107 17.17 3.46 11.88
CA ASN A 107 17.56 4.80 12.31
C ASN A 107 17.20 5.07 13.78
N VAL A 108 16.14 4.44 14.27
CA VAL A 108 15.61 4.67 15.62
C VAL A 108 16.16 3.64 16.62
N ARG A 109 16.37 2.39 16.21
CA ARG A 109 16.91 1.28 17.01
C ARG A 109 18.13 0.69 16.30
N SER A 110 19.24 0.59 17.02
CA SER A 110 20.47 -0.05 16.51
C SER A 110 20.34 -1.57 16.26
N SER A 111 19.20 -2.20 16.66
CA SER A 111 18.90 -3.60 16.33
C SER A 111 17.48 -3.75 15.79
N VAL A 112 17.38 -4.46 14.65
CA VAL A 112 16.12 -4.67 13.91
C VAL A 112 15.48 -5.98 14.37
N LYS A 113 14.19 -5.94 14.71
CA LYS A 113 13.32 -7.14 14.64
C LYS A 113 12.46 -7.00 13.39
N GLU A 114 12.95 -7.52 12.27
CA GLU A 114 12.32 -7.40 10.94
C GLU A 114 10.89 -7.97 10.91
N ASP A 115 10.59 -8.90 11.81
CA ASP A 115 9.28 -9.55 11.95
C ASP A 115 8.15 -8.57 12.30
N TYR A 116 8.47 -7.49 13.02
CA TYR A 116 7.45 -6.54 13.49
C TYR A 116 6.74 -5.83 12.32
N PRO A 117 7.44 -5.10 11.42
CA PRO A 117 6.77 -4.44 10.31
C PRO A 117 6.21 -5.41 9.27
N LEU A 118 6.88 -6.56 9.06
CA LEU A 118 6.45 -7.55 8.09
C LEU A 118 5.06 -8.09 8.42
N GLY A 119 4.84 -8.58 9.65
CA GLY A 119 3.57 -9.18 10.03
C GLY A 119 2.37 -8.23 9.91
N HIS A 120 2.54 -6.95 10.26
CA HIS A 120 1.47 -5.96 10.17
C HIS A 120 1.09 -5.62 8.72
N LEU A 121 2.09 -5.42 7.84
CA LEU A 121 1.84 -5.05 6.45
C LEU A 121 1.42 -6.25 5.59
N GLU A 122 1.92 -7.46 5.88
CA GLU A 122 1.54 -8.67 5.15
C GLU A 122 0.08 -9.04 5.32
N LYS A 123 -0.50 -8.77 6.50
CA LYS A 123 -1.93 -8.95 6.74
C LYS A 123 -2.75 -8.12 5.75
N LEU A 124 -2.43 -6.84 5.59
CA LEU A 124 -3.13 -5.93 4.66
C LEU A 124 -2.97 -6.36 3.20
N ARG A 125 -1.76 -6.80 2.81
CA ARG A 125 -1.53 -7.34 1.46
C ARG A 125 -2.40 -8.57 1.21
N SER A 126 -2.46 -9.47 2.18
CA SER A 126 -3.21 -10.72 2.08
C SER A 126 -4.71 -10.47 1.99
N GLU A 127 -5.23 -9.56 2.82
CA GLU A 127 -6.63 -9.11 2.77
C GLU A 127 -6.97 -8.51 1.40
N ALA A 128 -6.13 -7.62 0.87
CA ALA A 128 -6.34 -7.00 -0.43
C ALA A 128 -6.34 -8.04 -1.58
N PHE A 129 -5.46 -9.04 -1.51
CA PHE A 129 -5.42 -10.13 -2.49
C PHE A 129 -6.62 -11.05 -2.43
N GLN A 130 -7.14 -11.34 -1.22
CA GLN A 130 -8.38 -12.09 -1.05
C GLN A 130 -9.56 -11.33 -1.64
N GLU A 131 -9.62 -10.01 -1.45
CA GLU A 131 -10.71 -9.21 -2.00
C GLU A 131 -10.67 -9.14 -3.54
N LEU A 132 -9.48 -9.00 -4.15
CA LEU A 132 -9.34 -9.10 -5.61
C LEU A 132 -9.85 -10.44 -6.16
N GLU A 133 -9.49 -11.56 -5.51
CA GLU A 133 -9.95 -12.90 -5.90
C GLU A 133 -11.47 -13.05 -5.75
N SER A 134 -12.03 -12.52 -4.66
CA SER A 134 -13.48 -12.53 -4.42
C SER A 134 -14.22 -11.77 -5.53
N VAL A 135 -13.77 -10.57 -5.87
CA VAL A 135 -14.39 -9.75 -6.93
C VAL A 135 -14.36 -10.47 -8.27
N LYS A 136 -13.24 -11.12 -8.60
CA LYS A 136 -13.10 -11.90 -9.83
C LYS A 136 -14.07 -13.08 -9.87
N SER A 137 -14.20 -13.81 -8.77
CA SER A 137 -15.07 -14.99 -8.68
C SER A 137 -16.55 -14.60 -8.86
N SER A 138 -17.00 -13.51 -8.23
CA SER A 138 -18.38 -13.03 -8.34
C SER A 138 -18.82 -12.66 -9.76
N ILE A 139 -17.88 -12.43 -10.68
CA ILE A 139 -18.17 -12.09 -12.07
C ILE A 139 -18.21 -13.34 -12.96
N ARG A 140 -17.54 -14.43 -12.56
CA ARG A 140 -17.62 -15.71 -13.27
C ARG A 140 -18.93 -16.47 -13.00
N ASP A 141 -19.55 -16.19 -11.85
CA ASP A 141 -20.79 -16.85 -11.40
C ASP A 141 -22.07 -16.12 -11.87
N ASN A 142 -21.95 -14.96 -12.53
CA ASN A 142 -23.06 -14.18 -13.13
C ASN A 142 -23.04 -14.27 -14.66
#